data_AF-A0A7Z0KXP7-F1
#
_entry.id   AF-A0A7Z0KXP7-F1
#
_cell.length_a   1.000
_cell.length_b   1.000
_cell.length_c   1.000
_cell.angle_alpha   90.00
_cell.angle_beta   90.00
_cell.angle_gamma   90.00
#
_symmetry.space_group_name_H-M   'P 1'
#
loop_
_entity.id
_entity.type
_entity.pdbx_description
1 polymer ?
#
loop_
_entity_poly.entity_id
_entity_poly.type
_entity_poly.pdbx_seq_one_letter_code
_entity_poly.pdbx_strand_id
1 'polypeptide(L)'
;MVDSVGRDSDKFMLRFPDGMREAIRVAAESNHRSMNAEIVARLSESLNTGFGPDLLRLHLFVGAPQEKLNAADVLESYAAFLRDKARSELSDKGS
;
A
#
# COMPACT_ATOMS: atom_id res chain seq x y z
N MET A 1 15.15 -1.63 -0.40
CA MET A 1 15.52 -2.73 0.50
C MET A 1 14.25 -3.20 1.16
N VAL A 2 13.96 -4.50 1.16
CA VAL A 2 12.80 -5.02 1.92
C VAL A 2 13.29 -5.14 3.36
N ASP A 3 12.90 -4.19 4.20
CA ASP A 3 13.24 -4.24 5.62
C ASP A 3 12.71 -5.56 6.19
N SER A 4 13.64 -6.43 6.57
CA SER A 4 13.29 -7.71 7.15
C SER A 4 12.65 -7.44 8.50
N VAL A 5 11.49 -8.08 8.76
CA VAL A 5 10.82 -7.98 10.06
C VAL A 5 11.73 -8.61 11.12
N GLY A 6 12.57 -7.79 11.73
CA GLY A 6 13.53 -8.16 12.76
C GLY A 6 12.94 -8.06 14.17
N ARG A 7 13.75 -8.41 15.17
CA ARG A 7 13.35 -8.38 16.60
C ARG A 7 12.89 -7.00 17.07
N ASP A 8 13.38 -5.94 16.44
CA ASP A 8 13.11 -4.54 16.77
C ASP A 8 11.93 -3.95 15.99
N SER A 9 11.22 -4.76 15.19
CA SER A 9 10.03 -4.29 14.46
C SER A 9 8.86 -4.05 15.40
N ASP A 10 8.02 -3.06 15.07
CA ASP A 10 6.77 -2.81 15.77
C ASP A 10 5.86 -4.05 15.76
N LYS A 11 5.28 -4.35 16.93
CA LYS A 11 4.44 -5.52 17.13
C LYS A 11 3.01 -5.10 17.40
N PHE A 12 2.09 -5.64 16.63
CA PHE A 12 0.66 -5.41 16.81
C PHE A 12 -0.07 -6.73 17.08
N MET A 13 -0.92 -6.75 18.11
CA MET A 13 -1.75 -7.92 18.41
C MET A 13 -3.04 -7.86 17.61
N LEU A 14 -3.17 -8.76 16.62
CA LEU A 14 -4.36 -8.88 15.80
C LEU A 14 -5.38 -9.84 16.41
N ARG A 15 -6.65 -9.45 16.36
CA ARG A 15 -7.80 -10.34 16.62
C ARG A 15 -8.40 -10.74 15.29
N PHE A 16 -8.32 -12.02 14.97
CA PHE A 16 -8.89 -12.54 13.73
C PHE A 16 -10.35 -12.98 13.96
N PRO A 17 -11.27 -12.70 13.02
CA PRO A 17 -12.54 -13.41 12.93
C PRO A 17 -12.34 -14.92 12.77
N ASP A 18 -13.38 -15.69 13.08
CA ASP A 18 -13.35 -17.15 12.99
C ASP A 18 -12.90 -17.62 11.59
N GLY A 19 -12.02 -18.62 11.58
CA GLY A 19 -11.47 -19.22 10.35
C GLY A 19 -10.42 -18.37 9.62
N MET A 20 -10.36 -17.05 9.82
CA MET A 20 -9.42 -16.18 9.08
C MET A 20 -7.96 -16.50 9.41
N ARG A 21 -7.64 -16.80 10.67
CA ARG A 21 -6.27 -17.20 11.06
C ARG A 21 -5.78 -18.44 10.31
N GLU A 22 -6.68 -19.40 10.13
CA GLU A 22 -6.39 -20.65 9.44
C GLU A 22 -6.22 -20.44 7.93
N ALA A 23 -7.06 -19.60 7.33
CA ALA A 23 -6.91 -19.19 5.93
C ALA A 23 -5.53 -18.56 5.66
N ILE A 24 -5.07 -17.68 6.56
CA ILE A 24 -3.74 -17.08 6.45
C ILE A 24 -2.62 -18.12 6.66
N ARG A 25 -2.80 -19.11 7.55
CA ARG A 25 -1.84 -20.21 7.74
C ARG A 25 -1.65 -20.99 6.44
N VAL A 26 -2.74 -21.42 5.82
CA VAL A 26 -2.73 -22.20 4.57
C VAL A 26 -2.06 -21.40 3.45
N ALA A 27 -2.40 -20.11 3.32
CA ALA A 27 -1.78 -19.24 2.31
C ALA A 27 -0.28 -19.03 2.55
N ALA A 28 0.16 -18.91 3.81
CA ALA A 28 1.57 -18.80 4.14
C ALA A 28 2.34 -20.07 3.78
N GLU A 29 1.77 -21.25 4.06
CA GLU A 29 2.36 -22.55 3.70
C GLU A 29 2.47 -22.74 2.19
N SER A 30 1.42 -22.41 1.43
CA SER A 30 1.47 -22.49 -0.04
C SER A 30 2.49 -21.54 -0.65
N ASN A 31 2.75 -20.40 0.01
CA ASN A 31 3.71 -19.39 -0.43
C ASN A 31 5.12 -19.58 0.16
N HIS A 32 5.36 -20.67 0.90
CA HIS A 32 6.62 -20.95 1.58
C HIS A 32 7.11 -19.79 2.47
N ARG A 33 6.18 -19.14 3.16
CA ARG A 33 6.42 -18.01 4.06
C ARG A 33 5.99 -18.35 5.48
N SER A 34 6.55 -17.63 6.45
CA SER A 34 5.95 -17.59 7.79
C SER A 34 4.62 -16.84 7.72
N MET A 35 3.71 -17.14 8.66
CA MET A 35 2.43 -16.44 8.77
C MET A 35 2.60 -14.92 8.86
N ASN A 36 3.61 -14.45 9.61
CA ASN A 36 3.92 -13.02 9.72
C ASN A 36 4.38 -12.42 8.39
N ALA A 37 5.28 -13.10 7.68
CA ALA A 37 5.75 -12.64 6.37
C ALA A 37 4.60 -12.54 5.36
N GLU A 38 3.63 -13.45 5.42
CA GLU A 38 2.47 -13.44 4.56
C GLU A 38 1.49 -12.29 4.89
N ILE A 39 1.26 -12.00 6.18
CA ILE A 39 0.47 -10.84 6.61
C ILE A 39 1.12 -9.55 6.10
N VAL A 40 2.43 -9.40 6.30
CA VAL A 40 3.19 -8.22 5.87
C VAL A 40 3.19 -8.08 4.35
N ALA A 41 3.33 -9.18 3.61
CA ALA A 41 3.26 -9.15 2.15
C ALA A 41 1.90 -8.64 1.65
N ARG A 42 0.79 -9.12 2.20
CA ARG A 42 -0.57 -8.66 1.84
C ARG A 42 -0.80 -7.20 2.21
N LEU A 43 -0.35 -6.78 3.38
CA LEU A 43 -0.46 -5.37 3.80
C LEU A 43 0.41 -4.47 2.91
N SER A 44 1.64 -4.87 2.61
CA SER A 44 2.52 -4.15 1.71
C SER A 44 1.92 -4.03 0.32
N GLU A 45 1.35 -5.10 -0.23
CA GLU A 45 0.62 -5.05 -1.51
C GLU A 45 -0.57 -4.07 -1.45
N SER A 46 -1.37 -4.14 -0.39
CA SER A 46 -2.51 -3.24 -0.19
C SER A 46 -2.13 -1.77 0.03
N LEU A 47 -0.92 -1.50 0.50
CA LEU A 47 -0.42 -0.14 0.77
C LEU A 47 0.46 0.40 -0.37
N ASN A 48 1.12 -0.47 -1.12
CA ASN A 48 2.02 -0.14 -2.24
C ASN A 48 1.31 -0.15 -3.60
N THR A 49 0.02 -0.46 -3.65
CA THR A 49 -0.89 0.00 -4.70
C THR A 49 -1.04 1.53 -4.61
N GLY A 50 0.07 2.21 -4.90
CA GLY A 50 0.22 3.65 -4.84
C GLY A 50 -0.65 4.32 -5.88
N PHE A 51 -1.86 4.66 -5.48
CA PHE A 51 -2.58 5.77 -6.07
C PHE A 51 -3.25 6.52 -4.94
N GLY A 52 -2.92 7.81 -4.84
CA GLY A 52 -3.74 8.78 -4.14
C GLY A 52 -5.17 8.84 -4.72
N PRO A 53 -5.97 9.86 -4.37
CA PRO A 53 -7.44 9.83 -4.39
C PRO A 53 -8.15 9.65 -5.76
N ASP A 54 -7.44 9.25 -6.83
CA ASP A 54 -8.00 8.88 -8.14
C ASP A 54 -8.15 7.37 -8.40
N LEU A 55 -7.68 6.47 -7.53
CA LEU A 55 -8.07 5.04 -7.62
C LEU A 55 -9.33 4.67 -6.85
N LEU A 56 -10.03 5.65 -6.30
CA LEU A 56 -11.43 5.42 -5.92
C LEU A 56 -12.32 5.15 -7.16
N ARG A 57 -11.83 5.26 -8.41
CA ARG A 57 -12.69 5.35 -9.60
C ARG A 57 -12.55 4.31 -10.72
N LEU A 58 -11.49 3.50 -10.85
CA LEU A 58 -11.49 2.53 -11.97
C LEU A 58 -12.26 1.22 -11.69
N HIS A 59 -12.53 0.88 -10.42
CA HIS A 59 -13.41 -0.27 -10.09
C HIS A 59 -14.78 0.14 -9.52
N LEU A 60 -14.97 1.40 -9.12
CA LEU A 60 -16.26 1.93 -8.66
C LEU A 60 -17.04 2.66 -9.77
N PHE A 61 -16.69 2.48 -11.05
CA PHE A 61 -17.55 2.87 -12.17
C PHE A 61 -18.52 1.75 -12.55
N VAL A 62 -19.26 1.28 -11.55
CA VAL A 62 -20.67 0.92 -11.72
C VAL A 62 -21.46 2.10 -11.14
N GLY A 63 -21.79 3.07 -11.98
CA GLY A 63 -22.98 3.95 -11.83
C GLY A 63 -23.10 4.89 -10.62
N ALA A 64 -22.26 5.94 -10.52
CA ALA A 64 -22.59 7.11 -9.67
C ALA A 64 -22.22 8.46 -10.35
N PRO A 65 -22.95 9.55 -10.05
CA PRO A 65 -23.00 10.76 -10.86
C PRO A 65 -21.71 11.58 -10.85
N GLN A 66 -21.41 12.18 -12.00
CA GLN A 66 -20.23 12.99 -12.29
C GLN A 66 -20.40 14.42 -11.77
N GLU A 67 -20.04 14.71 -10.52
CA GLU A 67 -19.68 16.09 -10.15
C GLU A 67 -18.17 16.29 -10.36
N LYS A 68 -17.84 17.38 -11.05
CA LYS A 68 -16.62 17.55 -11.84
C LYS A 68 -15.36 17.70 -10.97
N LEU A 69 -14.59 16.62 -10.79
CA LEU A 69 -13.14 16.79 -10.61
C LEU A 69 -12.58 17.24 -11.96
N ASN A 70 -11.99 18.44 -12.01
CA ASN A 70 -11.37 18.91 -13.23
C ASN A 70 -9.93 18.37 -13.31
N ALA A 71 -9.47 18.14 -14.54
CA ALA A 71 -8.17 17.53 -14.78
C ALA A 71 -6.99 18.38 -14.27
N ALA A 72 -7.18 19.69 -14.09
CA ALA A 72 -6.12 20.56 -13.58
C ALA A 72 -5.84 20.28 -12.10
N ASP A 73 -6.87 20.07 -11.28
CA ASP A 73 -6.72 19.78 -9.84
C ASP A 73 -5.95 18.45 -9.62
N VAL A 74 -6.24 17.46 -10.46
CA VAL A 74 -5.58 16.15 -10.46
C VAL A 74 -4.12 16.26 -10.88
N LEU A 75 -3.85 16.95 -11.99
CA LEU A 75 -2.51 17.10 -12.53
C LEU A 75 -1.62 17.96 -11.63
N GLU A 76 -2.19 18.98 -10.98
CA GLU A 76 -1.46 19.82 -10.04
C GLU A 76 -1.04 19.04 -8.78
N SER A 77 -1.95 18.21 -8.26
CA SER A 77 -1.67 17.32 -7.13
C SER A 77 -0.57 16.31 -7.45
N TYR A 78 -0.57 15.75 -8.66
CA TYR A 78 0.46 14.81 -9.10
C TYR A 78 1.81 15.48 -9.38
N ALA A 79 1.81 16.67 -10.00
CA ALA A 79 3.03 17.42 -10.27
C ALA A 79 3.71 17.92 -8.98
N ALA A 80 2.92 18.29 -7.97
CA ALA A 80 3.44 18.63 -6.64
C ALA A 80 4.12 17.42 -5.99
N PHE A 81 3.48 16.26 -6.04
CA PHE A 81 4.03 15.00 -5.52
C PHE A 81 5.36 14.63 -6.18
N LEU A 82 5.45 14.70 -7.51
CA LEU A 82 6.68 14.37 -8.23
C LEU A 82 7.83 15.36 -7.93
N ARG A 83 7.52 16.65 -7.73
CA ARG A 83 8.53 17.65 -7.34
C ARG A 83 9.11 17.36 -5.96
N ASP A 84 8.27 16.96 -5.02
CA ASP A 84 8.71 16.65 -3.66
C ASP A 84 9.57 15.39 -3.63
N LYS A 85 9.17 14.37 -4.40
CA LYS A 85 9.95 13.13 -4.59
C LYS A 85 11.32 13.39 -5.25
N ALA A 86 11.37 14.26 -6.25
CA ALA A 86 12.63 14.62 -6.89
C ALA A 86 13.58 15.36 -5.93
N ARG A 87 13.04 16.19 -5.02
CA ARG A 87 13.82 16.93 -4.02
C ARG A 87 14.42 16.00 -2.97
N SER A 88 13.71 14.95 -2.56
CA SER A 88 14.23 13.98 -1.59
C SER A 88 15.37 13.12 -2.18
N GLU A 89 15.26 12.71 -3.44
CA GLU A 89 16.28 11.87 -4.10
C GLU A 89 17.59 12.62 -4.41
N LEU A 90 17.53 13.96 -4.56
CA LEU A 90 18.72 14.81 -4.73
C LEU A 90 19.50 15.05 -3.44
N SER A 91 18.86 14.91 -2.26
CA SER A 91 19.54 15.02 -0.96
C SER A 91 20.36 13.77 -0.61
N ASP A 92 19.98 12.60 -1.13
CA ASP A 92 20.63 11.31 -0.85
C ASP A 92 21.89 11.04 -1.69
N LYS A 93 22.17 11.84 -2.73
CA LYS A 93 23.36 11.68 -3.59
C LYS A 93 24.48 12.70 -3.31
N GLY A 94 24.37 13.47 -2.23
CA GLY A 94 25.27 14.58 -1.91
C GLY A 94 26.22 14.39 -0.74
N SER A 95 26.41 13.18 -0.21
CA SER A 95 27.38 12.91 0.86
C SER A 95 28.26 11.70 0.59
#